data_AF-A0A840MJ67-F1
#
_entry.id   AF-A0A840MJ67-F1
#
_cell.length_a   1.000
_cell.length_b   1.000
_cell.length_c   1.000
_cell.angle_alpha   90.00
_cell.angle_beta   90.00
_cell.angle_gamma   90.00
#
_symmetry.space_group_name_H-M   'P 1'
#
loop_
_entity.id
_entity.type
_entity.pdbx_description
1 polymer ?
#
loop_
_entity_poly.entity_id
_entity_poly.type
_entity_poly.pdbx_seq_one_letter_code
_entity_poly.pdbx_strand_id
1 'polypeptide(L)'
;MRRRTDDIHIKEIKELTPPIYLIETNPITDTASHTVYNARQAISRLLCDQDDRLLVVIGPCSIHDTEAALEYAGKLKGLRDELAEDLEVVMRVYFEKPRTTVGWKGLINDPYLDDSFEINDGLRTARKLLLSINDLGVPAGTEFLDMISPQYFADLISWGAIGARTTESQVHRELSSGLSCPVGFKNGTDGNLKIAVDAIRAAQVPHHFLSVTKLGHSAIVSTTGNPDCHVILRGGKEPNYDAASVDAAAKELEKVGLSPKLMVDFSHANSRKDYRRQMEVTDDVANQLAAGEKRIFGVMIESHLQEGRQDLIPGKELCYGQSITDACIGWADTEVALRRLASAVRERRANACAQ
;
A
#
# COMPACT_ATOMS: atom_id res chain seq x y z
N MET A 1 -33.69 23.05 33.20
CA MET A 1 -33.89 22.17 32.03
C MET A 1 -32.52 21.65 31.61
N ARG A 2 -32.30 20.32 31.56
CA ARG A 2 -31.02 19.76 31.07
C ARG A 2 -30.96 19.93 29.56
N ARG A 3 -29.85 20.47 29.04
CA ARG A 3 -29.60 20.60 27.59
C ARG A 3 -29.07 19.26 27.08
N ARG A 4 -29.49 18.84 25.87
CA ARG A 4 -28.87 17.71 25.18
C ARG A 4 -27.52 18.16 24.67
N THR A 5 -26.46 17.51 25.15
CA THR A 5 -25.06 17.79 24.76
C THR A 5 -24.38 16.58 24.13
N ASP A 6 -25.08 15.44 24.06
CA ASP A 6 -24.55 14.15 23.64
C ASP A 6 -25.25 13.65 22.37
N ASP A 7 -24.47 13.05 21.47
CA ASP A 7 -24.91 12.45 20.21
C ASP A 7 -25.90 13.32 19.41
N ILE A 8 -25.63 14.63 19.34
CA ILE A 8 -26.50 15.59 18.64
C ILE A 8 -26.48 15.34 17.12
N HIS A 9 -25.33 14.92 16.60
CA HIS A 9 -25.08 14.73 15.16
C HIS A 9 -24.83 13.26 14.81
N ILE A 10 -25.18 12.33 15.70
CA ILE A 10 -25.06 10.89 15.47
C ILE A 10 -26.41 10.35 15.05
N LYS A 11 -26.49 9.78 13.85
CA LYS A 11 -27.72 9.15 13.33
C LYS A 11 -27.97 7.82 14.02
N GLU A 12 -26.92 7.01 14.17
CA GLU A 12 -26.97 5.65 14.71
C GLU A 12 -25.55 5.21 15.12
N ILE A 13 -25.46 4.32 16.11
CA ILE A 13 -24.23 3.59 16.47
C ILE A 13 -24.56 2.10 16.43
N LYS A 14 -23.81 1.34 15.62
CA LYS A 14 -23.92 -0.12 15.53
C LYS A 14 -22.62 -0.76 16.02
N GLU A 15 -22.72 -1.92 16.65
CA GLU A 15 -21.55 -2.68 17.07
C GLU A 15 -20.85 -3.33 15.87
N LEU A 16 -19.52 -3.35 15.92
CA LEU A 16 -18.70 -4.12 15.01
C LEU A 16 -18.44 -5.50 15.61
N THR A 17 -18.42 -6.51 14.75
CA THR A 17 -17.97 -7.87 15.08
C THR A 17 -16.55 -7.78 15.63
N PRO A 18 -16.22 -8.40 16.77
CA PRO A 18 -14.88 -8.27 17.34
C PRO A 18 -13.82 -8.95 16.44
N PRO A 19 -12.58 -8.43 16.38
CA PRO A 19 -11.54 -8.99 15.52
C PRO A 19 -11.30 -10.50 15.70
N ILE A 20 -11.37 -10.99 16.94
CA ILE A 20 -11.16 -12.41 17.27
C ILE A 20 -12.09 -13.33 16.49
N TYR A 21 -13.34 -12.92 16.27
CA TYR A 21 -14.32 -13.74 15.55
C TYR A 21 -13.90 -13.94 14.09
N LEU A 22 -13.40 -12.89 13.42
CA LEU A 22 -12.89 -13.02 12.05
C LEU A 22 -11.59 -13.81 11.98
N ILE A 23 -10.72 -13.67 13.00
CA ILE A 23 -9.48 -14.43 13.11
C ILE A 23 -9.76 -15.92 13.30
N GLU A 24 -10.72 -16.29 14.14
CA GLU A 24 -11.07 -17.70 14.38
C GLU A 24 -11.84 -18.33 13.22
N THR A 25 -12.69 -17.57 12.53
CA THR A 25 -13.44 -18.06 11.36
C THR A 25 -12.60 -18.10 10.08
N ASN A 26 -11.57 -17.28 9.98
CA ASN A 26 -10.61 -17.23 8.88
C ASN A 26 -9.18 -17.18 9.44
N PRO A 27 -8.70 -18.28 10.05
CA PRO A 27 -7.37 -18.33 10.63
C PRO A 27 -6.32 -18.22 9.54
N ILE A 28 -5.21 -17.55 9.85
CA ILE A 28 -4.04 -17.55 8.98
C ILE A 28 -3.54 -18.99 8.84
N THR A 29 -3.32 -19.45 7.61
CA THR A 29 -2.77 -20.79 7.36
C THR A 29 -1.24 -20.78 7.48
N ASP A 30 -0.63 -21.96 7.51
CA ASP A 30 0.83 -22.09 7.43
C ASP A 30 1.39 -21.48 6.13
N THR A 31 0.68 -21.64 5.01
CA THR A 31 1.12 -21.07 3.72
C THR A 31 1.06 -19.55 3.76
N ALA A 32 -0.07 -18.98 4.18
CA ALA A 32 -0.22 -17.53 4.29
C ALA A 32 0.78 -16.93 5.29
N SER A 33 1.01 -17.57 6.43
CA SER A 33 1.99 -17.09 7.42
C SER A 33 3.42 -17.09 6.88
N HIS A 34 3.84 -18.12 6.14
CA HIS A 34 5.14 -18.12 5.46
C HIS A 34 5.24 -17.03 4.39
N THR A 35 4.19 -16.84 3.57
CA THR A 35 4.14 -15.78 2.56
C THR A 35 4.35 -14.40 3.19
N VAL A 36 3.62 -14.11 4.27
CA VAL A 36 3.73 -12.83 4.99
C VAL A 36 5.10 -12.66 5.62
N TYR A 37 5.57 -13.67 6.37
CA TYR A 37 6.85 -13.62 7.08
C TYR A 37 8.02 -13.40 6.09
N ASN A 38 8.09 -14.20 5.03
CA ASN A 38 9.18 -14.13 4.06
C ASN A 38 9.19 -12.79 3.32
N ALA A 39 8.02 -12.28 2.92
CA ALA A 39 7.93 -10.99 2.26
C ALA A 39 8.34 -9.82 3.19
N ARG A 40 7.94 -9.85 4.47
CA ARG A 40 8.39 -8.83 5.45
C ARG A 40 9.91 -8.85 5.63
N GLN A 41 10.51 -10.04 5.75
CA GLN A 41 11.96 -10.19 5.84
C GLN A 41 12.67 -9.71 4.56
N ALA A 42 12.16 -10.07 3.38
CA ALA A 42 12.70 -9.61 2.10
C ALA A 42 12.67 -8.07 2.01
N ILE A 43 11.55 -7.44 2.33
CA ILE A 43 11.44 -5.97 2.32
C ILE A 43 12.41 -5.30 3.29
N SER A 44 12.56 -5.84 4.51
CA SER A 44 13.55 -5.31 5.48
C SER A 44 14.98 -5.45 4.97
N ARG A 45 15.33 -6.58 4.33
CA ARG A 45 16.65 -6.76 3.70
C ARG A 45 16.91 -5.77 2.57
N LEU A 46 15.90 -5.45 1.75
CA LEU A 46 15.98 -4.42 0.71
C LEU A 46 16.27 -3.02 1.29
N LEU A 47 15.60 -2.67 2.41
CA LEU A 47 15.79 -1.39 3.11
C LEU A 47 17.19 -1.27 3.74
N CYS A 48 17.78 -2.40 4.14
CA CYS A 48 19.08 -2.48 4.82
C CYS A 48 20.27 -2.82 3.90
N ASP A 49 20.11 -2.71 2.57
CA ASP A 49 21.19 -3.01 1.59
C ASP A 49 21.70 -4.47 1.62
N GLN A 50 20.89 -5.41 2.13
CA GLN A 50 21.22 -6.84 2.21
C GLN A 50 20.62 -7.68 1.06
N ASP A 51 19.81 -7.05 0.23
CA ASP A 51 19.22 -7.60 -0.99
C ASP A 51 19.11 -6.41 -1.96
N ASP A 52 19.50 -6.62 -3.21
CA ASP A 52 19.53 -5.57 -4.21
C ASP A 52 18.27 -5.60 -5.11
N ARG A 53 17.39 -6.60 -5.00
CA ARG A 53 16.14 -6.65 -5.78
C ARG A 53 15.31 -5.37 -5.64
N LEU A 54 14.34 -5.18 -6.53
CA LEU A 54 13.43 -4.04 -6.45
C LEU A 54 12.09 -4.49 -5.84
N LEU A 55 11.63 -3.84 -4.76
CA LEU A 55 10.28 -4.01 -4.26
C LEU A 55 9.28 -3.43 -5.27
N VAL A 56 8.28 -4.19 -5.69
CA VAL A 56 7.22 -3.68 -6.58
C VAL A 56 5.86 -3.88 -5.94
N VAL A 57 5.25 -2.80 -5.45
CA VAL A 57 3.88 -2.79 -4.93
C VAL A 57 2.92 -2.47 -6.06
N ILE A 58 2.28 -3.48 -6.62
CA ILE A 58 1.50 -3.36 -7.86
C ILE A 58 0.11 -4.01 -7.77
N GLY A 59 -0.90 -3.33 -8.28
CA GLY A 59 -2.27 -3.85 -8.32
C GLY A 59 -3.32 -2.75 -8.40
N PRO A 60 -4.61 -3.09 -8.25
CA PRO A 60 -5.70 -2.14 -8.47
C PRO A 60 -5.61 -0.93 -7.54
N CYS A 61 -6.11 0.23 -8.00
CA CYS A 61 -6.20 1.43 -7.16
C CYS A 61 -6.98 1.13 -5.86
N SER A 62 -8.11 0.44 -5.99
CA SER A 62 -8.92 -0.11 -4.90
C SER A 62 -9.66 -1.38 -5.33
N ILE A 63 -9.78 -2.35 -4.45
CA ILE A 63 -10.53 -3.59 -4.69
C ILE A 63 -12.02 -3.36 -4.45
N HIS A 64 -12.86 -3.66 -5.44
CA HIS A 64 -14.33 -3.61 -5.34
C HIS A 64 -14.99 -4.95 -5.69
N ASP A 65 -14.25 -5.86 -6.34
CA ASP A 65 -14.67 -7.20 -6.73
C ASP A 65 -13.58 -8.19 -6.32
N THR A 66 -13.95 -9.18 -5.48
CA THR A 66 -13.01 -10.17 -4.95
C THR A 66 -12.64 -11.24 -5.98
N GLU A 67 -13.51 -11.53 -6.96
CA GLU A 67 -13.24 -12.51 -8.01
C GLU A 67 -12.18 -11.95 -8.97
N ALA A 68 -12.38 -10.72 -9.46
CA ALA A 68 -11.38 -10.03 -10.27
C ALA A 68 -10.05 -9.85 -9.54
N ALA A 69 -10.08 -9.60 -8.21
CA ALA A 69 -8.87 -9.49 -7.41
C ALA A 69 -8.09 -10.81 -7.33
N LEU A 70 -8.77 -11.95 -7.17
CA LEU A 70 -8.15 -13.27 -7.14
C LEU A 70 -7.63 -13.70 -8.51
N GLU A 71 -8.33 -13.38 -9.61
CA GLU A 71 -7.80 -13.60 -10.96
C GLU A 71 -6.52 -12.78 -11.18
N TYR A 72 -6.54 -11.50 -10.80
CA TYR A 72 -5.36 -10.64 -10.88
C TYR A 72 -4.20 -11.20 -10.05
N ALA A 73 -4.45 -11.66 -8.82
CA ALA A 73 -3.44 -12.29 -7.97
C ALA A 73 -2.86 -13.56 -8.61
N GLY A 74 -3.71 -14.41 -9.21
CA GLY A 74 -3.28 -15.62 -9.92
C GLY A 74 -2.37 -15.32 -11.10
N LYS A 75 -2.70 -14.31 -11.91
CA LYS A 75 -1.83 -13.84 -13.00
C LYS A 75 -0.52 -13.22 -12.47
N LEU A 76 -0.60 -12.41 -11.41
CA LEU A 76 0.56 -11.78 -10.78
C LEU A 76 1.53 -12.81 -10.17
N LYS A 77 1.02 -13.92 -9.62
CA LYS A 77 1.85 -15.02 -9.11
C LYS A 77 2.83 -15.54 -10.17
N GLY A 78 2.38 -15.70 -11.41
CA GLY A 78 3.23 -16.14 -12.51
C GLY A 78 4.42 -15.20 -12.75
N LEU A 79 4.17 -13.89 -12.82
CA LEU A 79 5.23 -12.89 -13.00
C LEU A 79 6.12 -12.75 -11.76
N ARG A 80 5.55 -12.89 -10.56
CA ARG A 80 6.32 -12.87 -9.31
C ARG A 80 7.35 -14.00 -9.28
N ASP A 81 6.94 -15.21 -9.65
CA ASP A 81 7.84 -16.37 -9.68
C ASP A 81 8.89 -16.23 -10.77
N GLU A 82 8.49 -15.79 -11.97
CA GLU A 82 9.39 -15.59 -13.09
C GLU A 82 10.49 -14.56 -12.81
N LEU A 83 10.15 -13.48 -12.11
CA LEU A 83 11.03 -12.33 -11.89
C LEU A 83 11.62 -12.30 -10.47
N ALA A 84 11.52 -13.39 -9.72
CA ALA A 84 11.86 -13.45 -8.29
C ALA A 84 13.32 -13.10 -7.97
N GLU A 85 14.23 -13.34 -8.92
CA GLU A 85 15.66 -13.01 -8.79
C GLU A 85 15.91 -11.50 -8.87
N ASP A 86 15.02 -10.72 -9.45
CA ASP A 86 15.20 -9.29 -9.71
C ASP A 86 14.21 -8.42 -8.92
N LEU A 87 13.01 -8.92 -8.67
CA LEU A 87 11.91 -8.18 -8.07
C LEU A 87 11.33 -8.92 -6.85
N GLU A 88 10.99 -8.18 -5.81
CA GLU A 88 10.08 -8.64 -4.76
C GLU A 88 8.69 -8.05 -5.04
N VAL A 89 7.83 -8.82 -5.70
CA VAL A 89 6.49 -8.35 -6.10
C VAL A 89 5.48 -8.57 -4.97
N VAL A 90 4.80 -7.50 -4.59
CA VAL A 90 3.73 -7.46 -3.59
C VAL A 90 2.46 -6.92 -4.24
N MET A 91 1.35 -7.64 -4.10
CA MET A 91 0.07 -7.19 -4.63
C MET A 91 -0.45 -6.00 -3.83
N ARG A 92 -0.85 -4.94 -4.51
CA ARG A 92 -1.61 -3.83 -3.92
C ARG A 92 -3.06 -4.26 -3.68
N VAL A 93 -3.47 -4.39 -2.42
CA VAL A 93 -4.81 -4.81 -1.98
C VAL A 93 -5.42 -3.72 -1.11
N TYR A 94 -5.79 -2.59 -1.72
CA TYR A 94 -6.34 -1.43 -1.01
C TYR A 94 -7.85 -1.49 -1.04
N PHE A 95 -8.51 -1.37 0.12
CA PHE A 95 -9.97 -1.48 0.20
C PHE A 95 -10.70 -0.17 0.00
N GLU A 96 -10.06 0.94 0.30
CA GLU A 96 -10.65 2.27 0.22
C GLU A 96 -9.65 3.24 -0.41
N LYS A 97 -10.20 4.28 -1.05
CA LYS A 97 -9.45 5.46 -1.46
C LYS A 97 -9.98 6.68 -0.69
N PRO A 98 -9.17 7.36 0.13
CA PRO A 98 -9.58 8.58 0.81
C PRO A 98 -10.00 9.68 -0.18
N ARG A 99 -11.22 10.20 -0.04
CA ARG A 99 -11.78 11.27 -0.89
C ARG A 99 -12.25 12.45 -0.06
N THR A 100 -12.08 13.65 -0.61
CA THR A 100 -12.65 14.90 -0.07
C THR A 100 -14.08 15.13 -0.55
N THR A 101 -14.51 14.47 -1.64
CA THR A 101 -15.85 14.55 -2.21
C THR A 101 -16.67 13.29 -1.89
N VAL A 102 -17.99 13.38 -2.06
CA VAL A 102 -18.91 12.23 -1.96
C VAL A 102 -18.57 11.19 -3.04
N GLY A 103 -18.68 9.91 -2.69
CA GLY A 103 -18.41 8.76 -3.55
C GLY A 103 -18.23 7.49 -2.72
N TRP A 104 -18.18 6.34 -3.40
CA TRP A 104 -18.02 5.03 -2.76
C TRP A 104 -16.86 4.99 -1.77
N LYS A 105 -17.14 4.40 -0.59
CA LYS A 105 -16.30 4.40 0.60
C LYS A 105 -15.39 3.18 0.75
N GLY A 106 -15.34 2.32 -0.27
CA GLY A 106 -14.45 1.16 -0.28
C GLY A 106 -15.12 -0.13 0.19
N LEU A 107 -14.49 -1.26 -0.12
CA LEU A 107 -15.05 -2.60 0.05
C LEU A 107 -15.30 -2.95 1.53
N ILE A 108 -14.49 -2.42 2.45
CA ILE A 108 -14.74 -2.61 3.88
C ILE A 108 -15.98 -1.83 4.31
N ASN A 109 -16.11 -0.57 3.89
CA ASN A 109 -17.18 0.28 4.39
C ASN A 109 -18.53 0.00 3.71
N ASP A 110 -18.53 -0.26 2.41
CA ASP A 110 -19.71 -0.45 1.59
C ASP A 110 -19.47 -1.59 0.57
N PRO A 111 -19.52 -2.85 1.02
CA PRO A 111 -19.14 -4.00 0.21
C PRO A 111 -20.08 -4.29 -0.97
N TYR A 112 -21.32 -3.82 -0.90
CA TYR A 112 -22.36 -4.09 -1.89
C TYR A 112 -22.54 -2.96 -2.92
N LEU A 113 -21.72 -1.90 -2.83
CA LEU A 113 -21.73 -0.77 -3.76
C LEU A 113 -23.08 -0.04 -3.83
N ASP A 114 -23.85 -0.07 -2.73
CA ASP A 114 -25.25 0.37 -2.66
C ASP A 114 -25.54 1.30 -1.48
N ASP A 115 -24.50 1.83 -0.81
CA ASP A 115 -24.60 2.68 0.38
C ASP A 115 -25.30 1.99 1.59
N SER A 116 -25.32 0.65 1.64
CA SER A 116 -25.87 -0.11 2.78
C SER A 116 -24.98 -0.04 4.03
N PHE A 117 -23.68 0.21 3.84
CA PHE A 117 -22.67 0.24 4.90
C PHE A 117 -22.61 -1.01 5.78
N GLU A 118 -22.68 -2.20 5.15
CA GLU A 118 -22.55 -3.49 5.85
C GLU A 118 -21.08 -3.80 6.21
N ILE A 119 -20.52 -2.99 7.13
CA ILE A 119 -19.09 -2.99 7.49
C ILE A 119 -18.63 -4.36 8.01
N ASN A 120 -19.49 -5.08 8.75
CA ASN A 120 -19.18 -6.42 9.23
C ASN A 120 -18.94 -7.40 8.08
N ASP A 121 -19.73 -7.30 7.02
CA ASP A 121 -19.57 -8.13 5.81
C ASP A 121 -18.33 -7.71 5.03
N GLY A 122 -18.04 -6.40 4.96
CA GLY A 122 -16.85 -5.86 4.33
C GLY A 122 -15.56 -6.30 5.02
N LEU A 123 -15.49 -6.25 6.35
CA LEU A 123 -14.33 -6.74 7.12
C LEU A 123 -14.10 -8.24 6.92
N ARG A 124 -15.16 -9.06 6.94
CA ARG A 124 -15.09 -10.49 6.66
C ARG A 124 -14.59 -10.76 5.23
N THR A 125 -15.11 -10.02 4.26
CA THR A 125 -14.74 -10.13 2.85
C THR A 125 -13.27 -9.75 2.63
N ALA A 126 -12.82 -8.63 3.21
CA ALA A 126 -11.44 -8.17 3.16
C ALA A 126 -10.46 -9.19 3.75
N ARG A 127 -10.75 -9.73 4.95
CA ARG A 127 -9.90 -10.75 5.57
C ARG A 127 -9.82 -12.02 4.74
N LYS A 128 -10.96 -12.53 4.25
CA LYS A 128 -11.00 -13.75 3.42
C LYS A 128 -10.22 -13.57 2.11
N LEU A 129 -10.34 -12.41 1.47
CA LEU A 129 -9.58 -12.09 0.26
C LEU A 129 -8.07 -12.08 0.55
N LEU A 130 -7.63 -11.38 1.59
CA LEU A 130 -6.22 -11.33 1.97
C LEU A 130 -5.66 -12.71 2.30
N LEU A 131 -6.42 -13.53 3.01
CA LEU A 131 -6.03 -14.91 3.32
C LEU A 131 -5.84 -15.71 2.03
N SER A 132 -6.81 -15.64 1.12
CA SER A 132 -6.77 -16.34 -0.17
C SER A 132 -5.59 -15.90 -1.04
N ILE A 133 -5.29 -14.59 -1.09
CA ILE A 133 -4.14 -14.04 -1.84
C ILE A 133 -2.81 -14.56 -1.26
N ASN A 134 -2.66 -14.56 0.07
CA ASN A 134 -1.45 -15.07 0.71
C ASN A 134 -1.31 -16.59 0.58
N ASP A 135 -2.42 -17.34 0.56
CA ASP A 135 -2.45 -18.79 0.30
C ASP A 135 -2.03 -19.14 -1.13
N LEU A 136 -2.26 -18.23 -2.10
CA LEU A 136 -1.70 -18.35 -3.45
C LEU A 136 -0.18 -18.12 -3.50
N GLY A 137 0.45 -17.73 -2.38
CA GLY A 137 1.87 -17.38 -2.33
C GLY A 137 2.17 -15.97 -2.85
N VAL A 138 1.16 -15.09 -2.90
CA VAL A 138 1.32 -13.68 -3.28
C VAL A 138 1.21 -12.82 -2.02
N PRO A 139 2.25 -12.07 -1.62
CA PRO A 139 2.13 -11.17 -0.48
C PRO A 139 1.24 -9.97 -0.80
N ALA A 140 0.50 -9.49 0.20
CA ALA A 140 -0.41 -8.36 0.06
C ALA A 140 0.12 -7.10 0.77
N GLY A 141 -0.06 -5.94 0.14
CA GLY A 141 0.18 -4.63 0.73
C GLY A 141 -1.09 -3.76 0.72
N THR A 142 -1.33 -3.03 1.80
CA THR A 142 -2.52 -2.15 1.95
C THR A 142 -2.14 -0.79 2.52
N GLU A 143 -3.05 0.17 2.44
CA GLU A 143 -3.02 1.40 3.23
C GLU A 143 -3.86 1.26 4.50
N PHE A 144 -3.37 1.81 5.61
CA PHE A 144 -4.09 1.86 6.87
C PHE A 144 -4.64 3.28 7.10
N LEU A 145 -5.97 3.38 7.19
CA LEU A 145 -6.70 4.65 7.23
C LEU A 145 -7.24 5.01 8.61
N ASP A 146 -7.21 4.07 9.54
CA ASP A 146 -7.70 4.21 10.90
C ASP A 146 -6.96 3.28 11.87
N MET A 147 -7.23 3.43 13.17
CA MET A 147 -6.51 2.74 14.24
C MET A 147 -7.16 1.42 14.67
N ILE A 148 -8.27 1.02 14.06
CA ILE A 148 -9.10 -0.14 14.43
C ILE A 148 -9.01 -1.25 13.37
N SER A 149 -9.17 -0.93 12.09
CA SER A 149 -9.11 -1.87 10.98
C SER A 149 -7.85 -2.77 10.95
N PRO A 150 -6.64 -2.31 11.35
CA PRO A 150 -5.47 -3.20 11.43
C PRO A 150 -5.69 -4.42 12.34
N GLN A 151 -6.52 -4.31 13.38
CA GLN A 151 -6.75 -5.42 14.30
C GLN A 151 -7.41 -6.63 13.63
N TYR A 152 -8.09 -6.43 12.49
CA TYR A 152 -8.84 -7.46 11.78
C TYR A 152 -8.03 -8.23 10.75
N PHE A 153 -6.96 -7.64 10.20
CA PHE A 153 -6.26 -8.25 9.06
C PHE A 153 -4.76 -7.89 8.93
N ALA A 154 -4.17 -7.10 9.84
CA ALA A 154 -2.75 -6.74 9.72
C ALA A 154 -1.80 -7.95 9.83
N ASP A 155 -2.26 -9.08 10.37
CA ASP A 155 -1.54 -10.35 10.34
C ASP A 155 -1.30 -10.89 8.92
N LEU A 156 -2.11 -10.46 7.94
CA LEU A 156 -2.06 -10.88 6.53
C LEU A 156 -1.37 -9.86 5.60
N ILE A 157 -0.77 -8.81 6.16
CA ILE A 157 -0.17 -7.70 5.40
C ILE A 157 1.36 -7.77 5.43
N SER A 158 1.99 -7.82 4.26
CA SER A 158 3.44 -7.85 4.13
C SER A 158 4.08 -6.46 4.06
N TRP A 159 3.32 -5.45 3.63
CA TRP A 159 3.78 -4.06 3.51
C TRP A 159 2.61 -3.09 3.73
N GLY A 160 2.84 -2.02 4.49
CA GLY A 160 1.82 -1.00 4.79
C GLY A 160 2.14 0.35 4.16
N ALA A 161 1.12 1.13 3.83
CA ALA A 161 1.25 2.53 3.49
C ALA A 161 0.49 3.44 4.46
N ILE A 162 1.05 4.63 4.68
CA ILE A 162 0.34 5.79 5.18
C ILE A 162 0.27 6.83 4.06
N GLY A 163 -0.94 7.21 3.68
CA GLY A 163 -1.20 8.10 2.56
C GLY A 163 -0.79 9.54 2.80
N ALA A 164 -0.69 10.30 1.70
CA ALA A 164 -0.24 11.69 1.70
C ALA A 164 -1.07 12.63 2.60
N ARG A 165 -2.32 12.26 2.91
CA ARG A 165 -3.23 13.04 3.78
C ARG A 165 -3.15 12.67 5.26
N THR A 166 -2.54 11.53 5.58
CA THR A 166 -2.42 11.01 6.95
C THR A 166 -0.97 10.90 7.40
N THR A 167 0.02 11.06 6.52
CA THR A 167 1.46 11.12 6.86
C THR A 167 1.78 12.15 7.95
N GLU A 168 1.10 13.30 7.97
CA GLU A 168 1.29 14.34 9.00
C GLU A 168 0.51 14.06 10.29
N SER A 169 -0.43 13.12 10.27
CA SER A 169 -1.26 12.77 11.41
C SER A 169 -0.44 12.04 12.48
N GLN A 170 -0.42 12.59 13.69
CA GLN A 170 0.27 11.98 14.83
C GLN A 170 -0.21 10.56 15.09
N VAL A 171 -1.53 10.33 15.16
CA VAL A 171 -2.09 8.99 15.46
C VAL A 171 -1.75 7.94 14.41
N HIS A 172 -1.53 8.34 13.14
CA HIS A 172 -1.08 7.42 12.09
C HIS A 172 0.42 7.10 12.20
N ARG A 173 1.23 8.05 12.68
CA ARG A 173 2.65 7.81 13.01
C ARG A 173 2.78 6.87 14.21
N GLU A 174 1.95 7.06 15.23
CA GLU A 174 1.85 6.18 16.41
C GLU A 174 1.32 4.79 16.05
N LEU A 175 0.35 4.68 15.13
CA LEU A 175 -0.07 3.40 14.59
C LEU A 175 1.10 2.70 13.89
N SER A 176 1.81 3.44 13.04
CA SER A 176 2.91 2.89 12.22
C SER A 176 4.07 2.36 13.05
N SER A 177 4.33 2.94 14.23
CA SER A 177 5.33 2.43 15.16
C SER A 177 4.98 1.07 15.78
N GLY A 178 3.73 0.64 15.67
CA GLY A 178 3.24 -0.66 16.15
C GLY A 178 2.86 -1.66 15.06
N LEU A 179 2.87 -1.26 13.79
CA LEU A 179 2.56 -2.17 12.68
C LEU A 179 3.68 -3.21 12.53
N SER A 180 3.29 -4.49 12.37
CA SER A 180 4.23 -5.61 12.25
C SER A 180 4.88 -5.75 10.87
N CYS A 181 4.53 -4.89 9.92
CA CYS A 181 5.09 -4.86 8.57
C CYS A 181 5.92 -3.58 8.36
N PRO A 182 6.83 -3.56 7.38
CA PRO A 182 7.43 -2.33 6.88
C PRO A 182 6.37 -1.33 6.43
N VAL A 183 6.64 -0.03 6.62
CA VAL A 183 5.67 1.05 6.35
C VAL A 183 6.27 2.13 5.45
N GLY A 184 5.57 2.43 4.35
CA GLY A 184 5.90 3.54 3.48
C GLY A 184 5.04 4.79 3.75
N PHE A 185 5.68 5.93 3.97
CA PHE A 185 5.02 7.22 4.15
C PHE A 185 5.07 8.04 2.85
N LYS A 186 3.90 8.35 2.28
CA LYS A 186 3.81 9.22 1.11
C LYS A 186 4.18 10.67 1.45
N ASN A 187 4.93 11.34 0.58
CA ASN A 187 5.08 12.79 0.65
C ASN A 187 3.71 13.50 0.57
N GLY A 188 3.64 14.74 1.07
CA GLY A 188 2.41 15.54 1.09
C GLY A 188 1.83 15.77 -0.30
N THR A 189 0.52 16.06 -0.38
CA THR A 189 -0.19 16.19 -1.66
C THR A 189 0.35 17.32 -2.56
N ASP A 190 1.03 18.29 -1.98
CA ASP A 190 1.70 19.41 -2.67
C ASP A 190 3.18 19.13 -3.01
N GLY A 191 3.74 18.00 -2.57
CA GLY A 191 5.13 17.61 -2.77
C GLY A 191 6.00 17.67 -1.51
N ASN A 192 5.44 18.07 -0.35
CA ASN A 192 6.22 18.22 0.87
C ASN A 192 6.79 16.88 1.37
N LEU A 193 8.11 16.69 1.21
CA LEU A 193 8.82 15.49 1.66
C LEU A 193 9.06 15.47 3.17
N LYS A 194 9.25 16.65 3.79
CA LYS A 194 9.58 16.79 5.21
C LYS A 194 8.58 16.08 6.13
N ILE A 195 7.28 16.12 5.79
CA ILE A 195 6.27 15.45 6.62
C ILE A 195 6.45 13.93 6.66
N ALA A 196 6.96 13.32 5.58
CA ALA A 196 7.25 11.89 5.50
C ALA A 196 8.55 11.55 6.24
N VAL A 197 9.56 12.41 6.13
CA VAL A 197 10.81 12.31 6.90
C VAL A 197 10.54 12.37 8.41
N ASP A 198 9.74 13.33 8.86
CA ASP A 198 9.33 13.46 10.26
C ASP A 198 8.50 12.24 10.71
N ALA A 199 7.66 11.69 9.83
CA ALA A 199 6.84 10.52 10.11
C ALA A 199 7.67 9.26 10.34
N ILE A 200 8.73 9.03 9.55
CA ILE A 200 9.67 7.91 9.74
C ILE A 200 10.33 8.01 11.12
N ARG A 201 10.88 9.19 11.47
CA ARG A 201 11.54 9.39 12.77
C ARG A 201 10.58 9.17 13.94
N ALA A 202 9.33 9.59 13.79
CA ALA A 202 8.29 9.34 14.78
C ALA A 202 7.95 7.85 14.86
N ALA A 203 7.76 7.17 13.73
CA ALA A 203 7.39 5.75 13.71
C ALA A 203 8.50 4.83 14.27
N GLN A 204 9.76 5.24 14.22
CA GLN A 204 10.89 4.46 14.74
C GLN A 204 10.98 4.41 16.28
N VAL A 205 10.19 5.18 17.02
CA VAL A 205 10.24 5.21 18.49
C VAL A 205 8.95 4.69 19.15
N PRO A 206 8.99 4.29 20.44
CA PRO A 206 7.81 3.89 21.19
C PRO A 206 6.74 4.97 21.33
N HIS A 207 5.47 4.56 21.20
CA HIS A 207 4.28 5.41 21.34
C HIS A 207 3.15 4.71 22.08
N HIS A 208 2.14 5.49 22.49
CA HIS A 208 0.86 5.00 22.97
C HIS A 208 -0.29 5.59 22.16
N PHE A 209 -1.25 4.78 21.73
CA PHE A 209 -2.44 5.27 21.03
C PHE A 209 -3.69 4.45 21.41
N LEU A 210 -4.86 4.99 21.11
CA LEU A 210 -6.15 4.34 21.36
C LEU A 210 -6.54 3.43 20.20
N SER A 211 -6.93 2.21 20.51
CA SER A 211 -7.41 1.20 19.56
C SER A 211 -8.40 0.27 20.27
N VAL A 212 -8.58 -0.94 19.76
CA VAL A 212 -9.38 -2.01 20.38
C VAL A 212 -8.53 -3.25 20.61
N THR A 213 -8.86 -4.00 21.65
CA THR A 213 -8.36 -5.37 21.83
C THR A 213 -8.93 -6.30 20.74
N LYS A 214 -8.39 -7.51 20.61
CA LYS A 214 -8.99 -8.54 19.72
C LYS A 214 -10.42 -8.92 20.12
N LEU A 215 -10.81 -8.68 21.38
CA LEU A 215 -12.18 -8.87 21.88
C LEU A 215 -13.10 -7.68 21.58
N GLY A 216 -12.62 -6.62 20.92
CA GLY A 216 -13.43 -5.46 20.53
C GLY A 216 -13.55 -4.35 21.58
N HIS A 217 -12.98 -4.51 22.77
CA HIS A 217 -12.98 -3.47 23.80
C HIS A 217 -11.95 -2.37 23.52
N SER A 218 -12.32 -1.10 23.76
CA SER A 218 -11.40 0.04 23.73
C SER A 218 -10.17 -0.21 24.59
N ALA A 219 -8.99 0.12 24.06
CA ALA A 219 -7.70 -0.19 24.68
C ALA A 219 -6.65 0.88 24.39
N ILE A 220 -5.64 0.92 25.26
CA ILE A 220 -4.39 1.63 25.02
C ILE A 220 -3.40 0.62 24.44
N VAL A 221 -2.84 0.93 23.28
CA VAL A 221 -1.76 0.15 22.65
C VAL A 221 -0.44 0.83 22.97
N SER A 222 0.55 0.07 23.44
CA SER A 222 1.93 0.53 23.65
C SER A 222 2.83 -0.13 22.59
N THR A 223 3.62 0.65 21.88
CA THR A 223 4.44 0.19 20.74
C THR A 223 5.92 0.27 21.06
N THR A 224 6.73 -0.49 20.31
CA THR A 224 8.19 -0.54 20.49
C THR A 224 8.96 0.35 19.51
N GLY A 225 8.28 0.93 18.52
CA GLY A 225 8.92 1.53 17.34
C GLY A 225 9.00 0.54 16.19
N ASN A 226 8.94 1.06 14.96
CA ASN A 226 9.05 0.32 13.72
C ASN A 226 10.31 0.77 12.95
N PRO A 227 11.37 -0.05 12.88
CA PRO A 227 12.61 0.33 12.21
C PRO A 227 12.48 0.37 10.68
N ASP A 228 11.54 -0.39 10.10
CA ASP A 228 11.41 -0.63 8.66
C ASP A 228 10.48 0.40 7.97
N CYS A 229 10.74 1.68 8.20
CA CYS A 229 9.98 2.79 7.61
C CYS A 229 10.76 3.50 6.49
N HIS A 230 10.07 3.92 5.42
CA HIS A 230 10.68 4.62 4.27
C HIS A 230 9.73 5.66 3.66
N VAL A 231 10.27 6.53 2.80
CA VAL A 231 9.46 7.52 2.06
C VAL A 231 8.96 6.96 0.73
N ILE A 232 7.81 7.45 0.29
CA ILE A 232 7.26 7.21 -1.04
C ILE A 232 7.13 8.55 -1.78
N LEU A 233 7.91 8.73 -2.84
CA LEU A 233 7.83 9.85 -3.77
C LEU A 233 6.66 9.64 -4.73
N ARG A 234 5.62 10.47 -4.62
CA ARG A 234 4.34 10.30 -5.35
C ARG A 234 3.89 11.52 -6.13
N GLY A 235 4.81 12.46 -6.33
CA GLY A 235 4.61 13.78 -6.92
C GLY A 235 3.98 14.77 -5.96
N GLY A 236 3.76 15.98 -6.47
CA GLY A 236 3.08 17.07 -5.78
C GLY A 236 2.41 17.98 -6.79
N LYS A 237 2.79 19.26 -6.78
CA LYS A 237 2.45 20.16 -7.90
C LYS A 237 3.13 19.72 -9.20
N GLU A 238 4.38 19.27 -9.10
CA GLU A 238 5.12 18.62 -10.19
C GLU A 238 5.42 17.16 -9.82
N PRO A 239 5.67 16.29 -10.81
CA PRO A 239 6.25 14.97 -10.58
C PRO A 239 7.60 15.07 -9.85
N ASN A 240 7.95 14.04 -9.09
CA ASN A 240 9.20 13.94 -8.32
C ASN A 240 9.86 12.56 -8.43
N TYR A 241 9.73 11.91 -9.59
CA TYR A 241 10.35 10.59 -9.86
C TYR A 241 11.72 10.67 -10.53
N ASP A 242 12.08 11.83 -11.08
CA ASP A 242 13.35 12.01 -11.80
C ASP A 242 14.57 11.91 -10.88
N ALA A 243 15.75 11.71 -11.49
CA ALA A 243 17.00 11.53 -10.76
C ALA A 243 17.36 12.72 -9.84
N ALA A 244 17.00 13.95 -10.22
CA ALA A 244 17.27 15.14 -9.40
C ALA A 244 16.40 15.15 -8.14
N SER A 245 15.14 14.74 -8.27
CA SER A 245 14.19 14.61 -7.16
C SER A 245 14.58 13.47 -6.22
N VAL A 246 15.02 12.32 -6.77
CA VAL A 246 15.56 11.19 -6.00
C VAL A 246 16.80 11.60 -5.22
N ASP A 247 17.73 12.32 -5.85
CA ASP A 247 18.95 12.80 -5.19
C ASP A 247 18.65 13.82 -4.08
N ALA A 248 17.75 14.77 -4.34
CA ALA A 248 17.31 15.73 -3.33
C ALA A 248 16.67 15.04 -2.12
N ALA A 249 15.79 14.06 -2.36
CA ALA A 249 15.13 13.30 -1.32
C ALA A 249 16.12 12.48 -0.47
N ALA A 250 17.06 11.81 -1.12
CA ALA A 250 18.12 11.06 -0.45
C ALA A 250 18.96 11.94 0.47
N LYS A 251 19.37 13.13 0.00
CA LYS A 251 20.12 14.11 0.81
C LYS A 251 19.33 14.60 2.01
N GLU A 252 18.01 14.79 1.88
CA GLU A 252 17.16 15.16 3.02
C GLU A 252 17.09 14.06 4.09
N LEU A 253 17.01 12.79 3.67
CA LEU A 253 17.02 11.64 4.58
C LEU A 253 18.36 11.51 5.30
N GLU A 254 19.47 11.57 4.56
CA GLU A 254 20.83 11.49 5.12
C GLU A 254 21.11 12.61 6.12
N LYS A 255 20.65 13.83 5.84
CA LYS A 255 20.82 14.99 6.72
C LYS A 255 20.25 14.77 8.12
N VAL A 256 19.22 13.93 8.25
CA VAL A 256 18.60 13.59 9.55
C VAL A 256 18.99 12.19 10.05
N GLY A 257 19.98 11.55 9.43
CA GLY A 257 20.50 10.24 9.83
C GLY A 257 19.60 9.06 9.47
N LEU A 258 18.69 9.22 8.51
CA LEU A 258 17.88 8.12 7.98
C LEU A 258 18.54 7.46 6.78
N SER A 259 18.14 6.23 6.49
CA SER A 259 18.50 5.54 5.25
C SER A 259 18.03 6.36 4.04
N PRO A 260 18.87 6.57 3.00
CA PRO A 260 18.48 7.29 1.78
C PRO A 260 17.55 6.47 0.87
N LYS A 261 17.16 5.25 1.28
CA LYS A 261 16.28 4.37 0.51
C LYS A 261 14.87 4.95 0.41
N LEU A 262 14.36 5.01 -0.82
CA LEU A 262 13.03 5.53 -1.13
C LEU A 262 12.30 4.67 -2.16
N MET A 263 10.97 4.78 -2.12
CA MET A 263 10.07 4.21 -3.12
C MET A 263 9.54 5.29 -4.06
N VAL A 264 9.34 4.97 -5.33
CA VAL A 264 8.71 5.88 -6.31
C VAL A 264 7.35 5.35 -6.76
N ASP A 265 6.28 6.13 -6.55
CA ASP A 265 4.92 5.84 -7.03
C ASP A 265 4.78 6.37 -8.46
N PHE A 266 4.50 5.47 -9.40
CA PHE A 266 4.43 5.79 -10.82
C PHE A 266 3.10 6.46 -11.21
N SER A 267 2.07 6.27 -10.38
CA SER A 267 0.72 6.79 -10.63
C SER A 267 0.55 8.20 -10.05
N HIS A 268 -0.67 8.56 -9.67
CA HIS A 268 -1.00 9.72 -8.89
C HIS A 268 -0.44 11.04 -9.47
N ALA A 269 0.30 11.85 -8.69
CA ALA A 269 0.79 13.14 -9.17
C ALA A 269 2.01 12.98 -10.08
N ASN A 270 2.76 11.87 -9.96
CA ASN A 270 3.85 11.55 -10.88
C ASN A 270 3.34 11.27 -12.31
N SER A 271 2.24 10.53 -12.43
CA SER A 271 1.56 10.33 -13.72
C SER A 271 0.73 11.54 -14.16
N ARG A 272 0.65 12.62 -13.37
CA ARG A 272 -0.32 13.72 -13.54
C ARG A 272 -1.77 13.22 -13.65
N LYS A 273 -2.08 12.13 -12.93
CA LYS A 273 -3.38 11.42 -12.92
C LYS A 273 -3.78 10.83 -14.29
N ASP A 274 -2.80 10.61 -15.17
CA ASP A 274 -3.00 9.91 -16.43
C ASP A 274 -2.33 8.54 -16.35
N TYR A 275 -3.13 7.48 -16.26
CA TYR A 275 -2.63 6.11 -16.05
C TYR A 275 -1.63 5.67 -17.13
N ARG A 276 -1.73 6.20 -18.36
CA ARG A 276 -0.83 5.89 -19.47
C ARG A 276 0.60 6.37 -19.22
N ARG A 277 0.73 7.47 -18.47
CA ARG A 277 2.02 8.06 -18.13
C ARG A 277 2.79 7.27 -17.07
N GLN A 278 2.18 6.26 -16.45
CA GLN A 278 2.92 5.30 -15.61
C GLN A 278 4.02 4.60 -16.41
N MET A 279 3.84 4.40 -17.72
CA MET A 279 4.87 3.81 -18.59
C MET A 279 6.05 4.76 -18.81
N GLU A 280 5.81 6.08 -18.94
CA GLU A 280 6.88 7.10 -18.98
C GLU A 280 7.70 7.08 -17.69
N VAL A 281 7.03 7.00 -16.53
CA VAL A 281 7.71 6.92 -15.23
C VAL A 281 8.47 5.60 -15.09
N THR A 282 7.91 4.50 -15.61
CA THR A 282 8.57 3.19 -15.63
C THR A 282 9.90 3.25 -16.37
N ASP A 283 9.91 3.84 -17.57
CA ASP A 283 11.13 3.95 -18.38
C ASP A 283 12.18 4.84 -17.71
N ASP A 284 11.77 5.98 -17.14
CA ASP A 284 12.68 6.89 -16.44
C ASP A 284 13.35 6.21 -15.24
N VAL A 285 12.56 5.59 -14.35
CA VAL A 285 13.08 4.90 -13.17
C VAL A 285 13.90 3.68 -13.55
N ALA A 286 13.50 2.92 -14.58
CA ALA A 286 14.29 1.82 -15.10
C ALA A 286 15.65 2.28 -15.64
N ASN A 287 15.71 3.44 -16.32
CA ASN A 287 16.98 4.01 -16.77
C ASN A 287 17.88 4.44 -15.61
N GLN A 288 17.31 5.03 -14.55
CA GLN A 288 18.04 5.36 -13.33
C GLN A 288 18.65 4.11 -12.67
N LEU A 289 17.84 3.05 -12.51
CA LEU A 289 18.27 1.77 -11.96
C LEU A 289 19.42 1.19 -12.80
N ALA A 290 19.24 1.09 -14.12
CA ALA A 290 20.28 0.58 -15.03
C ALA A 290 21.58 1.40 -14.95
N ALA A 291 21.49 2.72 -14.74
CA ALA A 291 22.63 3.62 -14.57
C ALA A 291 23.34 3.50 -13.20
N GLY A 292 22.89 2.60 -12.32
CA GLY A 292 23.55 2.34 -11.03
C GLY A 292 22.82 2.91 -9.81
N GLU A 293 21.62 3.49 -9.96
CA GLU A 293 20.88 4.03 -8.82
C GLU A 293 20.50 2.90 -7.84
N LYS A 294 20.96 3.02 -6.59
CA LYS A 294 20.72 2.04 -5.51
C LYS A 294 19.73 2.53 -4.48
N ARG A 295 19.43 3.84 -4.45
CA ARG A 295 18.58 4.47 -3.44
C ARG A 295 17.10 4.20 -3.72
N ILE A 296 16.72 3.96 -4.97
CA ILE A 296 15.39 3.45 -5.33
C ILE A 296 15.35 1.96 -4.97
N PHE A 297 14.79 1.62 -3.82
CA PHE A 297 14.63 0.23 -3.38
C PHE A 297 13.27 -0.36 -3.76
N GLY A 298 12.32 0.49 -4.13
CA GLY A 298 11.01 0.02 -4.56
C GLY A 298 10.23 1.00 -5.41
N VAL A 299 9.14 0.51 -6.00
CA VAL A 299 8.21 1.27 -6.83
C VAL A 299 6.76 0.88 -6.53
N MET A 300 5.83 1.76 -6.85
CA MET A 300 4.38 1.52 -6.73
C MET A 300 3.67 1.79 -8.06
N ILE A 301 2.81 0.87 -8.48
CA ILE A 301 2.13 0.91 -9.79
C ILE A 301 0.64 0.58 -9.61
N GLU A 302 -0.24 1.38 -10.22
CA GLU A 302 -1.67 1.09 -10.27
C GLU A 302 -2.03 0.36 -11.56
N SER A 303 -2.38 -0.91 -11.43
CA SER A 303 -2.58 -1.88 -12.51
C SER A 303 -3.84 -2.71 -12.25
N HIS A 304 -4.56 -3.09 -13.31
CA HIS A 304 -5.69 -4.00 -13.19
C HIS A 304 -5.78 -4.94 -14.41
N LEU A 305 -6.83 -5.76 -14.48
CA LEU A 305 -7.02 -6.69 -15.59
C LEU A 305 -7.34 -5.89 -16.86
N GLN A 306 -8.22 -4.89 -16.73
CA GLN A 306 -8.59 -3.93 -17.76
C GLN A 306 -8.02 -2.56 -17.42
N GLU A 307 -7.57 -1.83 -18.45
CA GLU A 307 -7.04 -0.49 -18.29
C GLU A 307 -8.14 0.56 -18.03
N GLY A 308 -7.71 1.76 -17.63
CA GLY A 308 -8.60 2.90 -17.43
C GLY A 308 -9.41 2.80 -16.14
N ARG A 309 -10.55 3.50 -16.13
CA ARG A 309 -11.52 3.53 -15.03
C ARG A 309 -12.94 3.57 -15.58
N GLN A 310 -13.89 3.23 -14.72
CA GLN A 310 -15.30 3.43 -14.93
C GLN A 310 -15.94 4.16 -13.74
N ASP A 311 -17.10 4.76 -13.97
CA ASP A 311 -17.91 5.39 -12.92
C ASP A 311 -18.91 4.38 -12.37
N LEU A 312 -19.09 4.38 -11.04
CA LEU A 312 -20.19 3.65 -10.39
C LEU A 312 -21.49 4.41 -10.61
N ILE A 313 -22.33 3.90 -11.50
CA ILE A 313 -23.63 4.49 -11.85
C ILE A 313 -24.73 3.48 -11.47
N PRO A 314 -25.71 3.84 -10.63
CA PRO A 314 -26.77 2.94 -10.22
C PRO A 314 -27.49 2.27 -11.41
N GLY A 315 -27.62 0.94 -11.36
CA GLY A 315 -28.28 0.14 -12.39
C GLY A 315 -27.45 -0.12 -13.65
N LYS A 316 -26.22 0.39 -13.74
CA LYS A 316 -25.29 0.07 -14.82
C LYS A 316 -24.34 -1.04 -14.37
N GLU A 317 -24.25 -2.10 -15.16
CA GLU A 317 -23.29 -3.17 -14.94
C GLU A 317 -21.85 -2.66 -15.08
N LEU A 318 -20.98 -3.08 -14.17
CA LEU A 318 -19.56 -2.72 -14.17
C LEU A 318 -18.79 -3.65 -15.10
N CYS A 319 -17.86 -3.08 -15.86
CA CYS A 319 -16.87 -3.84 -16.60
C CYS A 319 -16.00 -4.65 -15.61
N TYR A 320 -15.98 -5.97 -15.77
CA TYR A 320 -15.18 -6.86 -14.94
C TYR A 320 -13.68 -6.49 -15.00
N GLY A 321 -13.05 -6.43 -13.82
CA GLY A 321 -11.61 -6.17 -13.71
C GLY A 321 -11.16 -4.77 -14.14
N GLN A 322 -12.07 -3.78 -14.18
CA GLN A 322 -11.76 -2.37 -14.45
C GLN A 322 -12.02 -1.51 -13.21
N SER A 323 -11.09 -0.62 -12.87
CA SER A 323 -11.14 0.21 -11.66
C SER A 323 -12.38 1.13 -11.60
N ILE A 324 -12.98 1.26 -10.41
CA ILE A 324 -14.02 2.27 -10.11
C ILE A 324 -13.49 3.52 -9.38
N THR A 325 -12.16 3.62 -9.24
CA THR A 325 -11.47 4.73 -8.56
C THR A 325 -10.51 5.45 -9.50
N ASP A 326 -9.19 5.44 -9.24
CA ASP A 326 -8.21 5.95 -10.22
C ASP A 326 -8.05 4.96 -11.37
N ALA A 327 -7.75 5.51 -12.54
CA ALA A 327 -7.47 4.72 -13.72
C ALA A 327 -6.18 3.94 -13.56
N CYS A 328 -6.17 2.68 -13.98
CA CYS A 328 -5.02 1.78 -13.89
C CYS A 328 -4.50 1.45 -15.29
N ILE A 329 -3.22 1.05 -15.40
CA ILE A 329 -2.76 0.36 -16.63
C ILE A 329 -3.40 -1.02 -16.72
N GLY A 330 -3.54 -1.54 -17.95
CA GLY A 330 -4.06 -2.88 -18.19
C GLY A 330 -3.02 -3.97 -17.96
N TRP A 331 -3.43 -5.22 -18.08
CA TRP A 331 -2.55 -6.38 -17.87
C TRP A 331 -1.36 -6.43 -18.84
N ALA A 332 -1.56 -6.08 -20.11
CA ALA A 332 -0.48 -6.09 -21.11
C ALA A 332 0.66 -5.13 -20.73
N ASP A 333 0.33 -3.90 -20.34
CA ASP A 333 1.32 -2.91 -19.88
C ASP A 333 1.95 -3.31 -18.54
N THR A 334 1.21 -4.04 -17.70
CA THR A 334 1.72 -4.59 -16.43
C THR A 334 2.86 -5.57 -16.66
N GLU A 335 2.71 -6.48 -17.62
CA GLU A 335 3.76 -7.41 -18.02
C GLU A 335 5.00 -6.67 -18.55
N VAL A 336 4.78 -5.66 -19.40
CA VAL A 336 5.85 -4.83 -19.97
C VAL A 336 6.61 -4.10 -18.85
N ALA A 337 5.89 -3.44 -17.95
CA ALA A 337 6.49 -2.65 -16.87
C ALA A 337 7.34 -3.52 -15.93
N LEU A 338 6.81 -4.67 -15.48
CA LEU A 338 7.54 -5.58 -14.60
C LEU A 338 8.80 -6.14 -15.27
N ARG A 339 8.72 -6.57 -16.53
CA ARG A 339 9.88 -7.06 -17.28
C ARG A 339 10.92 -5.98 -17.54
N ARG A 340 10.48 -4.74 -17.80
CA ARG A 340 11.38 -3.58 -17.99
C ARG A 340 12.17 -3.28 -16.70
N LEU A 341 11.50 -3.27 -15.56
CA LEU A 341 12.13 -3.06 -14.24
C LEU A 341 13.09 -4.20 -13.89
N ALA A 342 12.71 -5.45 -14.13
CA ALA A 342 13.60 -6.59 -13.93
C ALA A 342 14.87 -6.50 -14.78
N SER A 343 14.75 -6.12 -16.08
CA SER A 343 15.91 -5.88 -16.94
C SER A 343 16.84 -4.81 -16.36
N ALA A 344 16.28 -3.70 -15.90
CA ALA A 344 17.06 -2.61 -15.32
C ALA A 344 17.81 -3.03 -14.04
N VAL A 345 17.21 -3.86 -13.19
CA VAL A 345 17.88 -4.44 -12.02
C VAL A 345 19.09 -5.31 -12.45
N ARG A 346 18.93 -6.13 -13.49
CA ARG A 346 20.04 -6.94 -14.05
C ARG A 346 21.16 -6.06 -14.61
N GLU A 347 20.82 -5.02 -15.35
CA GLU A 347 21.78 -4.05 -15.88
C GLU A 347 22.56 -3.34 -14.76
N ARG A 348 21.86 -2.94 -13.68
CA ARG A 348 22.49 -2.36 -12.49
C ARG A 348 23.53 -3.31 -11.86
N ARG A 349 23.20 -4.61 -11.75
CA ARG A 349 24.12 -5.65 -11.24
C ARG A 349 25.33 -5.82 -12.13
N ALA A 350 25.12 -5.90 -13.44
CA ALA A 350 26.21 -6.05 -14.42
C ALA A 350 27.19 -4.86 -14.35
N ASN A 351 26.67 -3.63 -14.23
CA ASN A 351 27.49 -2.42 -14.10
C ASN A 351 28.25 -2.36 -12.77
N ALA A 352 27.70 -2.91 -11.69
CA ALA A 352 28.39 -3.00 -10.40
C ALA A 352 29.55 -4.01 -10.40
N CYS A 353 29.49 -5.07 -11.22
CA CYS A 353 30.58 -6.03 -11.38
C CYS A 353 31.70 -5.54 -12.32
N ALA A 354 31.42 -4.54 -13.16
CA ALA A 354 32.38 -3.98 -14.12
C ALA A 354 33.26 -2.85 -13.53
N GLN A 355 32.90 -2.35 -12.35
CA GLN A 355 33.64 -1.34 -11.56
C GLN A 355 34.48 -2.02 -10.49
#